data_AF-A0A915MJH5-F1
#
_entry.id   AF-A0A915MJH5-F1
#
_cell.length_a   1.000
_cell.length_b   1.000
_cell.length_c   1.000
_cell.angle_alpha   90.00
_cell.angle_beta   90.00
_cell.angle_gamma   90.00
#
_symmetry.space_group_name_H-M   'P 1'
#
loop_
_entity.id
_entity.type
_entity.pdbx_description
1 polymer ?
#
loop_
_entity_poly.entity_id
_entity_poly.type
_entity_poly.pdbx_seq_one_letter_code
_entity_poly.pdbx_strand_id
1 'polypeptide(L)'
;MATSTDLDSEKRRKMQNLLLNDEICVLYHTKKEIKKKEEEEVVFIGENKIEKVKGEEEVLLRGMATQALLREANRSALRAKEYGPQGWLKPRALTTNKRFLARTLQSVELDRKEFEQKRKMLAEKRRAAER
;
A
#
# COMPACT_ATOMS: atom_id res chain seq x y z
N MET A 1 -51.48 55.19 -33.48
CA MET A 1 -50.71 56.17 -32.68
C MET A 1 -50.55 55.58 -31.29
N ALA A 2 -49.33 55.19 -30.89
CA ALA A 2 -49.07 54.74 -29.52
C ALA A 2 -49.16 55.96 -28.58
N THR A 3 -49.85 55.83 -27.44
CA THR A 3 -50.06 56.92 -26.49
C THR A 3 -48.81 57.12 -25.63
N SER A 4 -48.58 58.34 -25.15
CA SER A 4 -47.41 58.74 -24.32
C SER A 4 -47.16 57.84 -23.10
N THR A 5 -48.17 57.10 -22.64
CA THR A 5 -48.13 56.23 -21.46
C THR A 5 -47.55 54.85 -21.75
N ASP A 6 -47.65 54.34 -22.99
CA ASP A 6 -47.15 53.01 -23.36
C ASP A 6 -45.62 52.98 -23.42
N LEU A 7 -45.01 54.05 -23.95
CA LEU A 7 -43.55 54.24 -23.98
C LEU A 7 -42.92 54.28 -22.58
N ASP A 8 -43.64 54.79 -21.58
CA ASP A 8 -43.15 54.87 -20.20
C ASP A 8 -43.23 53.51 -19.49
N SER A 9 -44.21 52.68 -19.85
CA SER A 9 -44.36 51.31 -19.35
C SER A 9 -43.28 50.36 -19.89
N GLU A 10 -42.90 50.49 -21.17
CA GLU A 10 -41.83 49.71 -21.78
C GLU A 10 -40.45 50.05 -21.19
N LYS A 11 -40.20 51.33 -20.90
CA LYS A 11 -38.97 51.77 -20.23
C LYS A 11 -38.84 51.16 -18.83
N ARG A 12 -39.92 51.09 -18.05
CA ARG A 12 -39.93 50.45 -16.73
C ARG A 12 -39.65 48.95 -16.82
N ARG A 13 -40.25 48.24 -17.79
CA ARG A 13 -39.97 46.81 -18.03
C ARG A 13 -38.52 46.58 -18.45
N LYS A 14 -37.97 47.41 -19.33
CA LYS A 14 -36.54 47.35 -19.71
C LYS A 14 -35.62 47.57 -18.52
N MET A 15 -35.93 48.56 -17.68
CA MET A 15 -35.17 48.82 -16.44
C MET A 15 -35.24 47.64 -15.47
N GLN A 16 -36.42 47.05 -15.25
CA GLN A 16 -36.58 45.86 -14.40
C GLN A 16 -35.78 44.66 -14.94
N ASN A 17 -35.79 44.42 -16.25
CA ASN A 17 -35.02 43.33 -16.86
C ASN A 17 -33.50 43.53 -16.76
N LEU A 18 -33.01 44.77 -16.89
CA LEU A 18 -31.58 45.09 -16.69
C LEU A 18 -31.14 44.79 -15.25
N LEU A 19 -31.92 45.25 -14.27
CA LEU A 19 -31.66 44.99 -12.85
C LEU A 19 -31.67 43.48 -12.54
N LEU A 20 -32.63 42.74 -13.11
CA LEU A 20 -32.70 41.28 -12.93
C LEU A 20 -31.47 40.56 -13.50
N ASN A 21 -30.97 41.00 -14.66
CA ASN A 21 -29.79 40.40 -15.29
C ASN A 21 -28.51 40.68 -14.51
N ASP A 22 -28.38 41.88 -13.93
CA ASP A 22 -27.25 42.24 -13.07
C ASP A 22 -27.23 41.40 -11.79
N GLU A 23 -28.39 41.22 -11.15
CA GLU A 23 -28.54 40.35 -9.97
C GLU A 23 -28.16 38.89 -10.27
N ILE A 24 -28.60 38.36 -11.42
CA ILE A 24 -28.24 37.00 -11.87
C ILE A 24 -26.72 36.87 -12.06
N CYS A 25 -26.07 37.90 -12.61
CA CYS A 25 -24.63 37.90 -12.84
C CYS A 25 -23.85 37.85 -11.52
N VAL A 26 -24.25 38.64 -10.53
CA VAL A 26 -23.64 38.66 -9.19
C VAL A 26 -23.81 37.32 -8.48
N LEU A 27 -25.01 36.74 -8.49
CA LEU A 27 -25.29 35.44 -7.88
C LEU A 27 -24.48 34.29 -8.50
N TYR A 28 -24.20 34.37 -9.80
CA TYR A 28 -23.39 33.36 -10.47
C TYR A 28 -21.91 33.43 -10.06
N HIS A 29 -21.37 34.64 -9.91
CA HIS A 29 -19.99 34.84 -9.48
C HIS A 29 -19.79 34.42 -8.02
N THR A 30 -20.72 34.77 -7.12
CA THR A 30 -20.65 34.36 -5.72
C THR A 30 -20.75 32.85 -5.56
N LYS A 31 -21.64 32.18 -6.29
CA LYS A 31 -21.72 30.71 -6.29
C LYS A 31 -20.43 30.06 -6.79
N LYS A 32 -19.79 30.63 -7.81
CA LYS A 32 -18.48 30.15 -8.30
C LYS A 32 -17.39 30.30 -7.24
N GLU A 33 -17.37 31.41 -6.51
CA GLU A 33 -16.40 31.64 -5.43
C GLU A 33 -16.63 30.70 -4.25
N ILE A 34 -17.88 30.49 -3.85
CA ILE A 34 -18.25 29.53 -2.78
C ILE A 34 -17.78 28.13 -3.17
N LYS A 35 -18.10 27.69 -4.39
CA LYS A 35 -17.70 26.37 -4.88
C LYS A 35 -16.18 26.18 -4.91
N LYS A 36 -15.43 27.21 -5.32
CA LYS A 36 -13.96 27.18 -5.27
C LYS A 36 -13.42 27.05 -3.83
N LYS A 37 -13.98 27.82 -2.89
CA LYS A 37 -13.58 27.76 -1.48
C LYS A 37 -13.86 26.40 -0.86
N GLU A 38 -15.02 25.81 -1.18
CA GLU A 38 -15.37 24.45 -0.75
C GLU A 38 -14.40 23.40 -1.32
N GLU A 39 -14.03 23.51 -2.61
CA GLU A 39 -13.05 22.63 -3.25
C GLU A 39 -11.66 22.75 -2.59
N GLU A 40 -11.19 23.97 -2.31
CA GLU A 40 -9.91 24.23 -1.63
C GLU A 40 -9.90 23.68 -0.20
N GLU A 41 -10.99 23.85 0.55
CA GLU A 41 -11.10 23.36 1.93
C GLU A 41 -11.10 21.81 1.99
N VAL A 42 -11.79 21.15 1.05
CA VAL A 42 -11.79 19.69 0.93
C VAL A 42 -10.38 19.15 0.63
N VAL A 43 -9.65 19.80 -0.27
CA VAL A 43 -8.26 19.43 -0.60
C VAL A 43 -7.36 19.61 0.62
N PHE A 44 -7.45 20.74 1.32
CA PHE A 44 -6.66 21.02 2.52
C PHE A 44 -6.92 20.00 3.65
N ILE A 45 -8.18 19.62 3.89
CA ILE A 45 -8.53 18.57 4.87
C ILE A 45 -7.95 17.21 4.44
N GLY A 46 -7.97 16.91 3.14
CA GLY A 46 -7.39 15.69 2.57
C GLY A 46 -5.88 15.60 2.79
N GLU A 47 -5.15 16.66 2.46
CA GLU A 47 -3.69 16.73 2.62
C GLU A 47 -3.27 16.59 4.08
N ASN A 48 -3.89 17.33 5.00
CA ASN A 48 -3.62 17.24 6.43
C ASN A 48 -3.91 15.82 6.99
N LYS A 49 -4.97 15.15 6.52
CA LYS A 49 -5.25 13.77 6.91
C LYS A 49 -4.17 12.80 6.40
N ILE A 50 -3.69 12.98 5.17
CA ILE A 50 -2.64 12.15 4.58
C ILE A 50 -1.32 12.32 5.35
N GLU A 51 -0.92 13.55 5.67
CA GLU A 51 0.29 13.81 6.45
C GLU A 51 0.21 13.22 7.85
N LYS A 52 -0.95 13.35 8.51
CA LYS A 52 -1.16 12.75 9.83
C LYS A 52 -1.06 11.22 9.81
N VAL A 53 -1.67 10.57 8.82
CA VAL A 53 -1.57 9.11 8.63
C VAL A 53 -0.14 8.66 8.37
N LYS A 54 0.62 9.39 7.54
CA LYS A 54 2.04 9.10 7.30
C LYS A 54 2.89 9.23 8.57
N GLY A 55 2.64 10.26 9.39
CA GLY A 55 3.32 10.43 10.67
C GLY A 55 3.03 9.28 11.65
N GLU A 56 1.78 8.83 11.72
CA GLU A 56 1.37 7.69 12.55
C GLU A 56 2.02 6.38 12.07
N GLU A 57 2.08 6.15 10.76
CA GLU A 57 2.74 4.99 10.16
C GLU A 57 4.25 4.96 10.45
N GLU A 58 4.94 6.09 10.35
CA GLU A 58 6.36 6.19 10.67
C GLU A 58 6.64 5.88 12.15
N VAL A 59 5.81 6.38 13.05
CA VAL A 59 5.92 6.10 14.50
C VAL A 59 5.70 4.61 14.78
N LEU A 60 4.72 3.99 14.13
CA LEU A 60 4.47 2.55 14.23
C LEU A 60 5.65 1.73 13.71
N LEU A 61 6.19 2.06 12.53
CA LEU A 61 7.35 1.41 11.94
C LEU A 61 8.59 1.51 12.84
N ARG A 62 8.84 2.68 13.42
CA ARG A 62 9.92 2.88 14.41
C ARG A 62 9.69 2.04 15.66
N GLY A 63 8.46 1.97 16.16
CA GLY A 63 8.07 1.09 17.26
C GLY A 63 8.33 -0.39 16.96
N MET A 64 7.97 -0.85 15.76
CA MET A 64 8.23 -2.23 15.33
C MET A 64 9.73 -2.52 15.18
N ALA A 65 10.49 -1.60 14.59
CA ALA A 65 11.93 -1.74 14.42
C ALA A 65 12.66 -1.81 15.77
N THR A 66 12.31 -0.93 16.71
CA THR A 66 12.87 -0.96 18.07
C THR A 66 12.54 -2.26 18.80
N GLN A 67 11.31 -2.75 18.72
CA GLN A 67 10.94 -4.04 19.30
C GLN A 67 11.71 -5.20 18.66
N ALA A 68 11.91 -5.19 17.34
CA ALA A 68 12.69 -6.21 16.65
C ALA A 68 14.15 -6.23 17.13
N LEU A 69 14.78 -5.06 17.29
CA LEU A 69 16.13 -4.93 17.83
C LEU A 69 16.22 -5.50 19.26
N LEU A 70 15.26 -5.15 20.14
CA LEU A 70 15.24 -5.65 21.52
C LEU A 70 15.06 -7.17 21.57
N ARG A 71 14.21 -7.75 20.71
CA ARG A 71 14.02 -9.20 20.61
C ARG A 71 15.29 -9.92 20.19
N GLU A 72 15.99 -9.41 19.17
CA GLU A 72 17.24 -10.02 18.69
C GLU A 72 18.39 -9.84 19.69
N ALA A 73 18.45 -8.71 20.41
CA ALA A 73 19.40 -8.49 21.49
C ALA A 73 19.20 -9.50 22.64
N ASN A 74 17.95 -9.72 23.07
CA ASN A 74 17.62 -10.71 24.10
C ASN A 74 17.99 -12.13 23.65
N ARG A 75 17.66 -12.51 22.42
CA ARG A 75 18.05 -13.80 21.85
C ARG A 75 19.58 -13.96 21.79
N SER A 76 20.29 -12.90 21.42
CA SER A 76 21.75 -12.89 21.37
C SER A 76 22.37 -13.03 22.77
N ALA A 77 21.81 -12.38 23.78
CA ALA A 77 22.23 -12.51 25.17
C ALA A 77 22.03 -13.94 25.70
N LEU A 78 20.88 -14.56 25.41
CA LEU A 78 20.63 -15.97 25.76
C LEU A 78 21.63 -16.91 25.09
N ARG A 79 21.87 -16.74 23.77
CA ARG A 79 22.87 -17.52 23.04
C ARG A 79 24.27 -17.35 23.61
N ALA A 80 24.66 -16.12 23.94
CA ALA A 80 25.96 -15.83 24.54
C ALA A 80 26.10 -16.47 25.93
N LYS A 81 25.02 -16.53 26.72
CA LYS A 81 24.99 -17.21 28.01
C LYS A 81 25.11 -18.73 27.86
N GLU A 82 24.44 -19.31 26.86
CA GLU A 82 24.40 -20.77 26.64
C GLU A 82 25.68 -21.31 25.98
N TYR A 83 26.19 -20.62 24.94
CA TYR A 83 27.30 -21.08 24.11
C TYR A 83 28.59 -20.26 24.29
N GLY A 84 28.56 -19.22 25.14
CA GLY A 84 29.68 -18.32 25.34
C GLY A 84 29.91 -17.34 24.18
N PRO A 85 31.00 -16.55 24.23
CA PRO A 85 31.35 -15.55 23.21
C PRO A 85 31.64 -16.13 21.81
N GLN A 86 31.72 -17.46 21.71
CA GLN A 86 31.98 -18.21 20.49
C GLN A 86 30.72 -18.88 19.93
N GLY A 87 29.53 -18.64 20.51
CA GLY A 87 28.27 -19.23 20.07
C GLY A 87 27.79 -18.87 18.66
N TRP A 88 28.49 -17.94 17.98
CA TRP A 88 28.30 -17.61 16.56
C TRP A 88 29.25 -18.39 15.64
N LEU A 89 30.33 -18.97 16.19
CA LEU A 89 31.21 -19.86 15.44
C LEU A 89 30.48 -21.18 15.22
N LYS A 90 30.36 -21.59 13.96
CA LYS A 90 29.85 -22.92 13.62
C LYS A 90 30.68 -23.94 14.42
N PRO A 91 30.05 -24.83 15.24
CA PRO A 91 30.80 -25.86 15.95
C PRO A 91 31.62 -26.62 14.90
N ARG A 92 32.91 -26.81 15.18
CA ARG A 92 33.77 -27.61 14.31
C ARG A 92 33.07 -28.95 14.19
N ALA A 93 32.55 -29.26 13.00
CA ALA A 93 31.79 -30.49 12.79
C ALA A 93 32.64 -31.61 13.38
N LEU A 94 32.10 -32.35 14.36
CA LEU A 94 32.76 -33.54 14.90
C LEU A 94 33.30 -34.28 13.69
N THR A 95 34.62 -34.52 13.67
CA THR A 95 35.37 -35.01 12.51
C THR A 95 34.60 -36.18 11.88
N THR A 96 33.78 -35.85 10.89
CA THR A 96 32.80 -36.79 10.37
C THR A 96 33.56 -37.61 9.35
N ASN A 97 33.35 -38.91 9.32
CA ASN A 97 34.02 -39.75 8.34
C ASN A 97 33.60 -39.29 6.94
N LYS A 98 34.50 -38.64 6.21
CA LYS A 98 34.23 -38.06 4.88
C LYS A 98 33.70 -39.09 3.90
N ARG A 99 34.13 -40.36 4.02
CA ARG A 99 33.63 -41.47 3.19
C ARG A 99 32.18 -41.80 3.51
N PHE A 100 31.81 -41.83 4.79
CA PHE A 100 30.44 -42.05 5.20
C PHE A 100 29.54 -40.94 4.66
N LEU A 101 29.92 -39.67 4.90
CA LEU A 101 29.15 -38.52 4.42
C LEU A 101 28.98 -38.51 2.90
N ALA A 102 30.05 -38.77 2.14
CA ALA A 102 29.99 -38.83 0.69
C ALA A 102 29.00 -39.91 0.20
N ARG A 103 29.01 -41.10 0.81
CA ARG A 103 28.05 -42.17 0.47
C ARG A 103 26.62 -41.79 0.82
N THR A 104 26.38 -41.15 1.96
CA THR A 104 25.06 -40.67 2.36
C THR A 104 24.52 -39.60 1.42
N LEU A 105 25.36 -38.67 0.97
CA LEU A 105 24.94 -37.66 -0.01
C LEU A 105 24.61 -38.30 -1.36
N GLN A 106 25.44 -39.25 -1.83
CA GLN A 106 25.18 -39.97 -3.06
C GLN A 106 23.88 -40.80 -3.01
N SER A 107 23.58 -41.46 -1.89
CA SER A 107 22.32 -42.21 -1.77
C SER A 107 21.11 -41.28 -1.83
N VAL A 108 21.14 -40.15 -1.12
CA VAL A 108 20.06 -39.15 -1.14
C VAL A 108 19.87 -38.55 -2.54
N GLU A 109 20.95 -38.31 -3.29
CA GLU A 109 20.87 -37.84 -4.67
C GLU A 109 20.26 -38.87 -5.63
N LEU A 110 20.57 -40.16 -5.45
CA LEU A 110 19.98 -41.25 -6.22
C LEU A 110 18.48 -41.38 -5.90
N ASP A 111 18.12 -41.36 -4.62
CA ASP A 111 16.72 -41.42 -4.16
C ASP A 111 15.89 -40.26 -4.75
N ARG A 112 16.49 -39.05 -4.81
CA ARG A 112 15.84 -37.88 -5.41
C ARG A 112 15.58 -38.07 -6.90
N LYS A 113 16.55 -38.59 -7.66
CA LYS A 113 16.39 -38.84 -9.10
C LYS A 113 15.31 -39.88 -9.37
N GLU A 114 15.29 -40.96 -8.60
CA GLU A 114 14.24 -41.98 -8.71
C GLU A 114 12.86 -41.42 -8.37
N PHE A 115 12.75 -40.60 -7.34
CA PHE A 115 11.50 -39.94 -6.96
C PHE A 115 10.99 -39.00 -8.06
N GLU A 116 11.88 -38.21 -8.67
CA GLU A 116 11.53 -37.33 -9.79
C GLU A 116 11.07 -38.12 -11.03
N GLN A 117 11.73 -39.25 -11.34
CA GLN A 117 11.31 -40.14 -12.44
C GLN A 117 9.93 -40.77 -12.17
N LYS A 118 9.71 -41.30 -10.97
CA LYS A 118 8.41 -41.86 -10.55
C LYS A 118 7.29 -40.81 -10.64
N ARG A 119 7.56 -39.57 -10.26
CA ARG A 119 6.61 -38.44 -10.40
C ARG A 119 6.26 -38.14 -11.86
N LYS A 120 7.25 -38.12 -12.76
CA LYS A 120 7.01 -37.90 -14.20
C LYS A 120 6.17 -39.03 -14.80
N MET A 121 6.53 -40.28 -14.51
CA MET A 121 5.76 -41.45 -14.95
C MET A 121 4.31 -41.42 -14.44
N LEU A 122 4.09 -41.01 -13.19
CA LEU A 122 2.75 -40.88 -12.63
C LEU A 122 1.95 -39.78 -13.34
N ALA A 123 2.58 -38.65 -13.65
CA ALA A 123 1.94 -37.55 -14.37
C ALA A 123 1.58 -37.95 -15.81
N GLU A 124 2.44 -38.71 -16.50
CA GLU A 124 2.17 -39.24 -17.84
C GLU A 124 1.02 -40.26 -17.83
N LYS A 125 0.99 -41.17 -16.84
CA LYS A 125 -0.12 -42.11 -16.67
C LYS A 125 -1.46 -41.41 -16.46
N ARG A 126 -1.49 -40.32 -15.67
CA ARG A 126 -2.70 -39.51 -15.48
C ARG A 126 -3.15 -38.85 -16.79
N ARG A 127 -2.23 -38.22 -17.52
CA ARG A 127 -2.53 -37.62 -18.83
C ARG A 127 -3.01 -38.63 -19.87
N ALA A 128 -2.51 -39.86 -19.82
CA ALA A 128 -2.95 -40.94 -20.70
C ALA A 128 -4.33 -41.49 -20.33
N ALA A 129 -4.71 -41.44 -19.05
CA ALA A 129 -6.04 -41.84 -18.59
C ALA A 129 -7.14 -40.78 -18.83
N GLU A 130 -6.74 -39.53 -19.02
CA GLU A 130 -7.63 -38.39 -19.33
C GLU A 130 -7.87 -38.20 -20.85
N ARG A 131 -7.24 -39.02 -21.71
CA ARG A 131 -7.40 -39.03 -23.17
C ARG A 131 -8.24 -40.22 -23.61
#